data_AF-A0A844HFS5-F1
#
_entry.id   AF-A0A844HFS5-F1
#
_cell.length_a   1.000
_cell.length_b   1.000
_cell.length_c   1.000
_cell.angle_alpha   90.00
_cell.angle_beta   90.00
_cell.angle_gamma   90.00
#
_symmetry.space_group_name_H-M   'P 1'
#
loop_
_entity.id
_entity.type
_entity.pdbx_description
1 polymer ?
#
loop_
_entity_poly.entity_id
_entity_poly.type
_entity_poly.pdbx_seq_one_letter_code
_entity_poly.pdbx_strand_id
1 'polypeptide(L)'
;MLRDYILQNMDVCVGRSLLGRPVERRCKYSVQSLALETGVHRQTLSKVLIERGLITAEAADKPYSILLVDAEGGREAAAALKRAVQFVQLPALLNSTRPIATFLIELGLLTPLHRTSGENTRDKCGFDARELDRLLDRVHALAPEITDLPADWVTLTQCTKRARIPMRHLLQTIFQGGIKKIGRVIGESGFSALRFDIEEIRLRSP
;
A
#
# COMPACT_ATOMS: atom_id res chain seq x y z
N MET A 1 -29.99 1.44 -21.56
CA MET A 1 -30.27 2.01 -22.91
C MET A 1 -29.41 3.26 -23.11
N LEU A 2 -29.17 3.72 -24.35
CA LEU A 2 -28.17 4.74 -24.79
C LEU A 2 -27.57 5.71 -23.74
N ARG A 3 -28.39 6.35 -22.88
CA ARG A 3 -27.91 7.18 -21.76
C ARG A 3 -26.88 6.46 -20.87
N ASP A 4 -27.18 5.23 -20.47
CA ASP A 4 -26.30 4.45 -19.59
C ASP A 4 -25.01 4.10 -20.30
N TYR A 5 -25.10 3.79 -21.61
CA TYR A 5 -23.93 3.51 -22.44
C TYR A 5 -23.01 4.73 -22.52
N ILE A 6 -23.57 5.94 -22.71
CA ILE A 6 -22.80 7.19 -22.71
C ILE A 6 -22.13 7.39 -21.35
N LEU A 7 -22.86 7.26 -20.25
CA LEU A 7 -22.29 7.43 -18.91
C LEU A 7 -21.18 6.40 -18.59
N GLN A 8 -21.32 5.17 -19.08
CA GLN A 8 -20.34 4.11 -18.86
C GLN A 8 -19.09 4.21 -19.74
N ASN A 9 -19.16 4.90 -20.88
CA ASN A 9 -18.08 4.93 -21.87
C ASN A 9 -17.52 6.33 -22.14
N MET A 10 -18.06 7.38 -21.54
CA MET A 10 -17.65 8.76 -21.79
C MET A 10 -17.50 9.55 -20.49
N ASP A 11 -16.58 10.52 -20.51
CA ASP A 11 -16.41 11.48 -19.42
C ASP A 11 -17.51 12.56 -19.48
N VAL A 12 -18.54 12.41 -18.62
CA VAL A 12 -19.66 13.36 -18.53
C VAL A 12 -19.77 13.94 -17.13
N CYS A 13 -19.61 15.26 -17.00
CA CYS A 13 -19.68 15.97 -15.73
C CYS A 13 -21.08 15.90 -15.10
N VAL A 14 -21.11 15.88 -13.77
CA VAL A 14 -22.34 16.02 -12.97
C VAL A 14 -23.02 17.36 -13.29
N GLY A 15 -24.35 17.37 -13.30
CA GLY A 15 -25.18 18.55 -13.60
C GLY A 15 -25.35 18.85 -15.10
N ARG A 16 -24.56 18.23 -15.99
CA ARG A 16 -24.78 18.37 -17.43
C ARG A 16 -26.07 17.67 -17.84
N SER A 17 -26.88 18.32 -18.68
CA SER A 17 -28.07 17.69 -19.25
C SER A 17 -27.66 16.63 -20.27
N LEU A 18 -28.06 15.38 -20.03
CA LEU A 18 -27.82 14.25 -20.91
C LEU A 18 -29.16 13.58 -21.24
N LEU A 19 -29.58 13.71 -22.50
CA LEU A 19 -30.87 13.20 -23.00
C LEU A 19 -32.06 13.68 -22.14
N GLY A 20 -32.09 14.98 -21.83
CA GLY A 20 -33.19 15.63 -21.12
C GLY A 20 -33.19 15.45 -19.59
N ARG A 21 -32.21 14.72 -19.03
CA ARG A 21 -32.05 14.57 -17.57
C ARG A 21 -30.67 14.99 -17.12
N PRO A 22 -30.52 15.69 -15.97
CA PRO A 22 -29.21 15.99 -15.43
C PRO A 22 -28.46 14.69 -15.08
N VAL A 23 -27.14 14.72 -15.21
CA VAL A 23 -26.27 13.66 -14.73
C VAL A 23 -26.07 13.84 -13.23
N GLU A 24 -26.55 12.89 -12.43
CA GLU A 24 -26.43 12.93 -10.95
C GLU A 24 -25.07 12.42 -10.47
N ARG A 25 -24.48 11.47 -11.19
CA ARG A 25 -23.20 10.85 -10.86
C ARG A 25 -22.32 10.70 -12.09
N ARG A 26 -21.03 10.96 -11.90
CA ARG A 26 -20.00 10.75 -12.91
C ARG A 26 -19.44 9.34 -12.77
N CYS A 27 -19.60 8.52 -13.81
CA CYS A 27 -19.16 7.12 -13.82
C CYS A 27 -17.76 6.92 -14.43
N LYS A 28 -17.36 7.81 -15.36
CA LYS A 28 -16.02 7.82 -15.95
C LYS A 28 -15.41 9.21 -15.82
N TYR A 29 -14.09 9.21 -15.70
CA TYR A 29 -13.27 10.41 -15.78
C TYR A 29 -12.24 10.23 -16.88
N SER A 30 -11.92 11.30 -17.60
CA SER A 30 -10.60 11.34 -18.23
C SER A 30 -9.52 11.55 -17.17
N VAL A 31 -8.30 11.04 -17.40
CA VAL A 31 -7.15 11.27 -16.52
C VAL A 31 -6.92 12.77 -16.31
N GLN A 32 -7.12 13.58 -17.35
CA GLN A 32 -7.02 15.04 -17.25
C GLN A 32 -8.07 15.63 -16.32
N SER A 33 -9.35 15.32 -16.52
CA SER A 33 -10.44 15.82 -15.68
C SER A 33 -10.24 15.41 -14.21
N LEU A 34 -9.85 14.17 -13.97
CA LEU A 34 -9.61 13.66 -12.62
C LEU A 34 -8.44 14.36 -11.94
N ALA A 35 -7.34 14.57 -12.66
CA ALA A 35 -6.18 15.30 -12.14
C ALA A 35 -6.53 16.75 -11.77
N LEU A 36 -7.32 17.43 -12.61
CA LEU A 36 -7.78 18.80 -12.35
C LEU A 36 -8.70 18.86 -11.13
N GLU A 37 -9.71 17.99 -11.06
CA GLU A 37 -10.69 17.97 -9.97
C GLU A 37 -10.04 17.63 -8.62
N THR A 38 -9.06 16.73 -8.62
CA THR A 38 -8.40 16.28 -7.39
C THR A 38 -7.13 17.09 -7.06
N GLY A 39 -6.59 17.87 -7.99
CA GLY A 39 -5.36 18.65 -7.79
C GLY A 39 -4.08 17.80 -7.73
N VAL A 40 -4.10 16.57 -8.26
CA VAL A 40 -2.90 15.71 -8.34
C VAL A 40 -2.21 15.85 -9.70
N HIS A 41 -0.91 15.59 -9.76
CA HIS A 41 -0.17 15.67 -11.01
C HIS A 41 -0.60 14.55 -11.99
N ARG A 42 -1.07 14.93 -13.18
CA ARG A 42 -1.61 14.02 -14.21
C ARG A 42 -0.67 12.86 -14.58
N GLN A 43 0.63 13.12 -14.71
CA GLN A 43 1.60 12.09 -15.09
C GLN A 43 1.78 11.07 -13.96
N THR A 44 1.80 11.54 -12.71
CA THR A 44 1.94 10.68 -11.53
C THR A 44 0.67 9.85 -11.35
N LEU A 45 -0.50 10.48 -11.48
CA LEU A 45 -1.79 9.80 -11.48
C LEU A 45 -1.85 8.72 -12.56
N SER A 46 -1.46 9.02 -13.80
CA SER A 46 -1.43 8.04 -14.88
C SER A 46 -0.56 6.82 -14.53
N LYS A 47 0.61 7.02 -13.92
CA LYS A 47 1.47 5.89 -13.49
C LYS A 47 0.78 5.02 -12.44
N VAL A 48 0.12 5.62 -11.46
CA VAL A 48 -0.64 4.88 -10.43
C VAL A 48 -1.82 4.13 -11.05
N LEU A 49 -2.52 4.74 -12.00
CA LEU A 49 -3.63 4.11 -12.71
C LEU A 49 -3.18 2.89 -13.53
N ILE A 50 -2.00 2.98 -14.18
CA ILE A 50 -1.39 1.85 -14.90
C ILE A 50 -0.98 0.75 -13.93
N GLU A 51 -0.28 1.09 -12.84
CA GLU A 51 0.15 0.10 -11.82
C GLU A 51 -1.04 -0.65 -11.21
N ARG A 52 -2.18 0.02 -11.04
CA ARG A 52 -3.43 -0.58 -10.56
C ARG A 52 -4.23 -1.31 -11.65
N GLY A 53 -3.77 -1.33 -12.90
CA GLY A 53 -4.47 -1.94 -14.03
C GLY A 53 -5.79 -1.24 -14.41
N LEU A 54 -5.99 0.00 -13.95
CA LEU A 54 -7.20 0.77 -14.24
C LEU A 54 -7.19 1.38 -15.64
N ILE A 55 -6.00 1.55 -16.22
CA ILE A 55 -5.76 1.90 -17.62
C ILE A 55 -4.60 1.03 -18.14
N THR A 56 -4.55 0.75 -19.43
CA THR A 56 -3.48 -0.07 -20.00
C THR A 56 -2.19 0.73 -20.20
N ALA A 57 -1.04 0.07 -20.22
CA ALA A 57 0.26 0.73 -20.39
C ALA A 57 0.40 1.33 -21.80
N GLU A 58 -0.18 0.70 -22.82
CA GLU A 58 -0.26 1.19 -24.21
C GLU A 58 -1.15 2.43 -24.31
N ALA A 59 -1.97 2.69 -23.29
CA ALA A 59 -2.74 3.91 -23.19
C ALA A 59 -1.87 5.11 -22.79
N ALA A 60 -0.66 4.90 -22.26
CA ALA A 60 0.23 5.99 -21.84
C ALA A 60 0.64 6.94 -22.99
N ASP A 61 0.64 6.45 -24.23
CA ASP A 61 0.95 7.25 -25.43
C ASP A 61 -0.24 8.10 -25.93
N LYS A 62 -1.44 7.87 -25.37
CA LYS A 62 -2.64 8.63 -25.74
C LYS A 62 -2.74 9.92 -24.91
N PRO A 63 -3.35 10.99 -25.46
CA PRO A 63 -3.65 12.19 -24.68
C PRO A 63 -4.46 11.88 -23.41
N TYR A 64 -4.08 12.48 -22.28
CA TYR A 64 -4.76 12.29 -20.99
C TYR A 64 -6.25 12.70 -20.99
N SER A 65 -6.70 13.50 -21.97
CA SER A 65 -8.10 13.89 -22.17
C SER A 65 -8.99 12.76 -22.67
N ILE A 66 -8.43 11.76 -23.37
CA ILE A 66 -9.18 10.64 -23.95
C ILE A 66 -8.99 9.34 -23.17
N LEU A 67 -8.07 9.33 -22.21
CA LEU A 67 -7.83 8.19 -21.33
C LEU A 67 -8.88 8.14 -20.24
N LEU A 68 -9.82 7.22 -20.38
CA LEU A 68 -10.92 7.07 -19.45
C LEU A 68 -10.60 6.06 -18.35
N VAL A 69 -10.97 6.43 -17.13
CA VAL A 69 -10.89 5.58 -15.95
C VAL A 69 -12.25 5.53 -15.27
N ASP A 70 -12.53 4.41 -14.60
CA ASP A 70 -13.64 4.33 -13.67
C ASP A 70 -13.56 5.43 -12.59
N ALA A 71 -14.71 6.03 -12.28
CA ALA A 71 -14.78 7.13 -11.34
C ALA A 71 -14.37 6.75 -9.91
N GLU A 72 -14.77 5.58 -9.43
CA GLU A 72 -14.45 5.13 -8.08
C GLU A 72 -12.96 4.77 -8.00
N GLY A 73 -12.49 3.90 -8.90
CA GLY A 73 -11.09 3.50 -8.96
C GLY A 73 -10.13 4.69 -9.17
N GLY A 74 -10.51 5.62 -10.03
CA GLY A 74 -9.75 6.84 -10.30
C GLY A 74 -9.66 7.77 -9.10
N ARG A 75 -10.78 8.05 -8.42
CA ARG A 75 -10.78 8.86 -7.20
C ARG A 75 -9.95 8.22 -6.10
N GLU A 76 -10.03 6.90 -5.93
CA GLU A 76 -9.24 6.22 -4.91
C GLU A 76 -7.73 6.25 -5.23
N ALA A 77 -7.34 6.17 -6.51
CA ALA A 77 -5.95 6.35 -6.92
C ALA A 77 -5.44 7.78 -6.64
N ALA A 78 -6.25 8.80 -6.95
CA ALA A 78 -5.91 10.18 -6.64
C ALA A 78 -5.83 10.44 -5.13
N ALA A 79 -6.76 9.88 -4.36
CA ALA A 79 -6.76 9.98 -2.90
C ALA A 79 -5.54 9.27 -2.29
N ALA A 80 -5.10 8.14 -2.86
CA ALA A 80 -3.88 7.45 -2.45
C ALA A 80 -2.62 8.29 -2.69
N LEU A 81 -2.56 9.03 -3.81
CA LEU A 81 -1.47 9.96 -4.08
C LEU A 81 -1.42 11.13 -3.08
N LYS A 82 -2.58 11.64 -2.64
CA LYS A 82 -2.63 12.74 -1.65
C LYS A 82 -2.09 12.34 -0.29
N ARG A 83 -2.26 11.07 0.09
CA ARG A 83 -1.78 10.49 1.35
C ARG A 83 -0.51 9.66 1.16
N ALA A 84 0.21 9.91 0.07
CA ALA A 84 1.43 9.18 -0.22
C ALA A 84 2.52 9.54 0.79
N VAL A 85 3.14 8.52 1.38
CA VAL A 85 4.33 8.66 2.22
C VAL A 85 5.56 8.20 1.45
N GLN A 86 6.69 8.87 1.66
CA GLN A 86 7.93 8.53 0.98
C GLN A 86 8.63 7.34 1.64
N PHE A 87 9.42 6.60 0.86
CA PHE A 87 10.20 5.47 1.39
C PHE A 87 11.05 5.84 2.62
N VAL A 88 11.65 7.03 2.62
CA VAL A 88 12.49 7.53 3.73
C VAL A 88 11.72 7.66 5.06
N GLN A 89 10.39 7.86 4.99
CA GLN A 89 9.54 8.00 6.16
C GLN A 89 9.03 6.65 6.69
N LEU A 90 9.06 5.59 5.86
CA LEU A 90 8.53 4.27 6.23
C LEU A 90 9.16 3.71 7.52
N PRO A 91 10.49 3.71 7.72
CA PRO A 91 11.08 3.14 8.92
C PRO A 91 10.58 3.83 10.20
N ALA A 92 10.41 5.15 10.17
CA ALA A 92 9.88 5.90 11.30
C ALA A 92 8.41 5.57 11.56
N LEU A 93 7.57 5.57 10.52
CA LEU A 93 6.13 5.30 10.63
C LEU A 93 5.83 3.86 11.06
N LEU A 94 6.65 2.90 10.64
CA LEU A 94 6.49 1.49 10.98
C LEU A 94 7.22 1.09 12.28
N ASN A 95 7.87 2.06 12.94
CA ASN A 95 8.80 1.82 14.04
C ASN A 95 9.75 0.65 13.74
N SER A 96 10.41 0.71 12.59
CA SER A 96 11.24 -0.37 12.03
C SER A 96 12.58 0.16 11.53
N THR A 97 13.45 -0.75 11.12
CA THR A 97 14.70 -0.38 10.42
C THR A 97 14.48 -0.32 8.91
N ARG A 98 15.37 0.36 8.18
CA ARG A 98 15.34 0.44 6.70
C ARG A 98 15.36 -0.94 6.00
N PRO A 99 16.13 -1.94 6.47
CA PRO A 99 16.05 -3.30 5.94
C PRO A 99 14.67 -3.93 6.09
N ILE A 100 13.99 -3.74 7.24
CA ILE A 100 12.63 -4.27 7.44
C ILE A 100 11.66 -3.67 6.42
N ALA A 101 11.65 -2.34 6.26
CA ALA A 101 10.83 -1.66 5.26
C ALA A 101 11.10 -2.18 3.84
N THR A 102 12.36 -2.46 3.51
CA THR A 102 12.75 -3.06 2.23
C THR A 102 12.16 -4.46 2.04
N PHE A 103 12.27 -5.31 3.05
CA PHE A 103 11.71 -6.67 2.98
C PHE A 103 10.18 -6.65 2.88
N LEU A 104 9.49 -5.74 3.55
CA LEU A 104 8.03 -5.61 3.44
C LEU A 104 7.60 -5.33 2.00
N ILE A 105 8.35 -4.50 1.28
CA ILE A 105 8.09 -4.22 -0.14
C ILE A 105 8.38 -5.45 -1.01
N GLU A 106 9.53 -6.09 -0.78
CA GLU A 106 9.93 -7.28 -1.56
C GLU A 106 9.00 -8.48 -1.33
N LEU A 107 8.35 -8.55 -0.16
CA LEU A 107 7.36 -9.56 0.18
C LEU A 107 5.94 -9.19 -0.32
N GLY A 108 5.76 -8.03 -0.93
CA GLY A 108 4.45 -7.54 -1.39
C GLY A 108 3.50 -7.17 -0.25
N LEU A 109 4.01 -6.94 0.96
CA LEU A 109 3.23 -6.47 2.11
C LEU A 109 3.03 -4.95 2.10
N LEU A 110 3.87 -4.24 1.36
CA LEU A 110 3.70 -2.83 1.01
C LEU A 110 3.92 -2.66 -0.49
N THR A 111 2.97 -2.01 -1.15
CA THR A 111 3.01 -1.84 -2.61
C THR A 111 3.28 -0.38 -2.94
N PRO A 112 4.37 -0.08 -3.68
CA PRO A 112 4.58 1.28 -4.18
C PRO A 112 3.39 1.70 -5.06
N LEU A 113 2.92 2.94 -4.92
CA LEU A 113 1.79 3.47 -5.70
C LEU A 113 2.03 3.42 -7.22
N HIS A 114 3.28 3.55 -7.63
CA HIS A 114 3.74 3.27 -8.97
C HIS A 114 5.18 2.75 -8.92
N ARG A 115 5.59 1.94 -9.89
CA ARG A 115 7.01 1.64 -10.07
C ARG A 115 7.66 2.71 -10.95
N THR A 116 8.87 3.12 -10.59
CA THR A 116 9.72 3.93 -11.48
C THR A 116 10.69 2.98 -12.19
N SER A 117 11.29 3.40 -13.30
CA SER A 117 12.41 2.67 -13.93
C SER A 117 13.67 3.54 -13.82
N GLY A 118 14.83 2.92 -13.55
CA GLY A 118 16.12 3.61 -13.36
C GLY A 118 16.66 3.58 -11.93
N GLU A 119 17.80 4.22 -11.69
CA GLU A 119 18.52 4.22 -10.40
C GLU A 119 17.75 4.95 -9.27
N ASN A 120 17.88 4.44 -8.04
CA ASN A 120 17.21 4.93 -6.83
C ASN A 120 15.68 4.94 -6.92
N THR A 121 15.13 3.90 -7.52
CA THR A 121 13.71 3.72 -7.81
C THR A 121 12.82 3.77 -6.56
N ARG A 122 13.29 3.16 -5.47
CA ARG A 122 12.53 2.99 -4.22
C ARG A 122 12.29 4.31 -3.50
N ASP A 123 13.25 5.22 -3.55
CA ASP A 123 13.16 6.52 -2.86
C ASP A 123 12.21 7.50 -3.56
N LYS A 124 11.92 7.27 -4.85
CA LYS A 124 11.05 8.12 -5.69
C LYS A 124 9.60 7.67 -5.71
N CYS A 125 9.29 6.51 -5.12
CA CYS A 125 7.94 5.98 -5.10
C CYS A 125 7.26 6.27 -3.76
N GLY A 126 6.02 6.75 -3.83
CA GLY A 126 5.16 6.92 -2.67
C GLY A 126 4.43 5.63 -2.31
N PHE A 127 4.08 5.48 -1.04
CA PHE A 127 3.26 4.39 -0.49
C PHE A 127 1.98 4.97 0.08
N ASP A 128 0.89 4.22 0.02
CA ASP A 128 -0.38 4.68 0.58
C ASP A 128 -0.33 4.62 2.12
N ALA A 129 -0.50 5.74 2.82
CA ALA A 129 -0.58 5.75 4.28
C ALA A 129 -1.63 4.77 4.83
N ARG A 130 -2.75 4.55 4.12
CA ARG A 130 -3.77 3.56 4.55
C ARG A 130 -3.27 2.12 4.46
N GLU A 131 -2.36 1.82 3.52
CA GLU A 131 -1.76 0.49 3.41
C GLU A 131 -0.80 0.26 4.59
N LEU A 132 -0.06 1.30 5.01
CA LEU A 132 0.76 1.25 6.22
C LEU A 132 -0.10 0.99 7.46
N ASP A 133 -1.19 1.72 7.64
CA ASP A 133 -2.10 1.56 8.78
C ASP A 133 -2.64 0.12 8.82
N ARG A 134 -3.12 -0.40 7.68
CA ARG A 134 -3.59 -1.80 7.57
C ARG A 134 -2.50 -2.81 7.88
N LEU A 135 -1.26 -2.54 7.49
CA LEU A 135 -0.14 -3.41 7.79
C LEU A 135 0.13 -3.43 9.31
N LEU A 136 0.12 -2.27 9.96
CA LEU A 136 0.28 -2.16 11.41
C LEU A 136 -0.86 -2.86 12.15
N ASP A 137 -2.11 -2.66 11.72
CA ASP A 137 -3.27 -3.36 12.28
C ASP A 137 -3.13 -4.88 12.16
N ARG A 138 -2.67 -5.37 10.99
CA ARG A 138 -2.40 -6.80 10.79
C ARG A 138 -1.30 -7.31 11.71
N VAL A 139 -0.23 -6.53 11.91
CA VAL A 139 0.84 -6.87 12.86
C VAL A 139 0.32 -6.91 14.29
N HIS A 140 -0.49 -5.93 14.71
CA HIS A 140 -1.08 -5.89 16.05
C HIS A 140 -2.08 -7.03 16.28
N ALA A 141 -2.80 -7.46 15.25
CA ALA A 141 -3.67 -8.63 15.31
C ALA A 141 -2.89 -9.95 15.46
N LEU A 142 -1.71 -10.04 14.84
CA LEU A 142 -0.83 -11.20 14.97
C LEU A 142 -0.06 -11.21 16.30
N ALA A 143 0.26 -10.03 16.83
CA ALA A 143 1.07 -9.85 18.03
C ALA A 143 0.29 -9.06 19.09
N PRO A 144 -0.48 -9.74 19.96
CA PRO A 144 -1.22 -9.06 21.02
C PRO A 144 -0.28 -8.38 22.02
N GLU A 145 -0.80 -7.36 22.71
CA GLU A 145 -0.12 -6.74 23.84
C GLU A 145 -0.02 -7.73 25.01
N ILE A 146 1.16 -7.83 25.61
CA ILE A 146 1.42 -8.71 26.75
C ILE A 146 2.02 -7.87 27.87
N THR A 147 1.38 -7.89 29.05
CA THR A 147 1.80 -7.13 30.24
C THR A 147 3.13 -7.63 30.79
N ASP A 148 3.22 -8.93 31.03
CA ASP A 148 4.45 -9.59 31.47
C ASP A 148 5.03 -10.41 30.34
N LEU A 149 5.78 -9.74 29.46
CA LEU A 149 6.55 -10.42 28.44
C LEU A 149 7.60 -11.32 29.10
N PRO A 150 7.69 -12.60 28.71
CA PRO A 150 8.74 -13.48 29.20
C PRO A 150 10.13 -12.89 28.92
N ALA A 151 11.02 -12.94 29.90
CA ALA A 151 12.35 -12.30 29.83
C ALA A 151 13.27 -12.91 28.76
N ASP A 152 12.97 -14.13 28.32
CA ASP A 152 13.66 -14.87 27.27
C ASP A 152 13.17 -14.51 25.87
N TRP A 153 12.06 -13.78 25.74
CA TRP A 153 11.57 -13.33 24.44
C TRP A 153 12.44 -12.21 23.88
N VAL A 154 12.71 -12.30 22.58
CA VAL A 154 13.69 -11.44 21.92
C VAL A 154 13.06 -10.63 20.79
N THR A 155 13.73 -9.55 20.38
CA THR A 155 13.32 -8.72 19.24
C THR A 155 13.55 -9.43 17.89
N LEU A 156 12.94 -8.92 16.81
CA LEU A 156 13.19 -9.39 15.43
C LEU A 156 14.69 -9.49 15.10
N THR A 157 15.47 -8.47 15.44
CA THR A 157 16.91 -8.42 15.12
C THR A 157 17.72 -9.42 15.95
N GLN A 158 17.31 -9.63 17.21
CA GLN A 158 17.93 -10.65 18.07
C GLN A 158 17.56 -12.06 17.59
N CYS A 159 16.31 -12.32 17.17
CA CYS A 159 15.90 -13.58 16.56
C CYS A 159 16.80 -13.93 15.38
N THR A 160 16.96 -13.03 14.41
CA THR A 160 17.79 -13.30 13.22
C THR A 160 19.23 -13.62 13.57
N LYS A 161 19.80 -12.95 14.59
CA LYS A 161 21.18 -13.18 15.02
C LYS A 161 21.36 -14.49 15.79
N ARG A 162 20.46 -14.78 16.73
CA ARG A 162 20.58 -15.94 17.64
C ARG A 162 20.05 -17.25 17.05
N ALA A 163 19.06 -17.19 16.17
CA ALA A 163 18.53 -18.34 15.43
C ALA A 163 19.20 -18.53 14.06
N ARG A 164 20.06 -17.59 13.63
CA ARG A 164 20.77 -17.59 12.33
C ARG A 164 19.84 -17.69 11.11
N ILE A 165 18.63 -17.16 11.23
CA ILE A 165 17.67 -17.10 10.13
C ILE A 165 17.66 -15.73 9.45
N PRO A 166 17.42 -15.67 8.13
CA PRO A 166 17.32 -14.40 7.44
C PRO A 166 16.05 -13.64 7.82
N MET A 167 16.16 -12.30 7.94
CA MET A 167 15.04 -11.42 8.31
C MET A 167 13.82 -11.59 7.40
N ARG A 168 14.04 -11.78 6.09
CA ARG A 168 12.99 -12.08 5.12
C ARG A 168 12.14 -13.28 5.56
N HIS A 169 12.81 -14.37 5.93
CA HIS A 169 12.14 -15.61 6.28
C HIS A 169 11.36 -15.48 7.59
N LEU A 170 11.92 -14.77 8.57
CA LEU A 170 11.22 -14.46 9.81
C LEU A 170 9.93 -13.67 9.54
N LEU A 171 9.99 -12.59 8.74
CA LEU A 171 8.82 -11.81 8.38
C LEU A 171 7.79 -12.65 7.61
N GLN A 172 8.21 -13.47 6.64
CA GLN A 172 7.30 -14.39 5.95
C GLN A 172 6.56 -15.32 6.91
N THR A 173 7.28 -15.93 7.85
CA THR A 173 6.72 -16.87 8.83
C THR A 173 5.70 -16.18 9.75
N ILE A 174 5.98 -14.94 10.17
CA ILE A 174 5.04 -14.12 10.95
C ILE A 174 3.74 -13.90 10.17
N PHE A 175 3.84 -13.39 8.94
CA PHE A 175 2.65 -13.03 8.15
C PHE A 175 1.86 -14.23 7.61
N GLN A 176 2.48 -15.42 7.57
CA GLN A 176 1.82 -16.69 7.30
C GLN A 176 1.11 -17.28 8.53
N GLY A 177 1.20 -16.65 9.71
CA GLY A 177 0.61 -17.16 10.95
C GLY A 177 1.37 -18.36 11.52
N GLY A 178 2.63 -18.54 11.12
CA GLY A 178 3.46 -19.66 11.52
C GLY A 178 3.99 -19.56 12.95
N ILE A 179 3.80 -18.45 13.68
CA ILE A 179 4.38 -18.26 15.02
C ILE A 179 3.25 -18.03 16.01
N LYS A 180 3.17 -18.84 17.07
CA LYS A 180 2.15 -18.72 18.12
C LYS A 180 2.62 -17.88 19.30
N LYS A 181 3.91 -17.94 19.63
CA LYS A 181 4.56 -17.21 20.72
C LYS A 181 5.16 -15.92 20.21
N ILE A 182 4.26 -15.01 19.84
CA ILE A 182 4.55 -13.66 19.40
C ILE A 182 3.70 -12.70 20.23
N GLY A 183 4.28 -11.56 20.59
CA GLY A 183 3.58 -10.50 21.29
C GLY A 183 4.29 -9.18 21.15
N ARG A 184 3.71 -8.13 21.76
CA ARG A 184 4.28 -6.79 21.76
C ARG A 184 4.24 -6.16 23.14
N VAL A 185 5.22 -5.28 23.38
CA VAL A 185 5.30 -4.50 24.61
C VAL A 185 4.11 -3.53 24.68
N ILE A 186 3.49 -3.43 25.85
CA ILE A 186 2.40 -2.46 26.09
C ILE A 186 2.87 -1.04 25.82
N GLY A 187 2.09 -0.28 25.07
CA GLY A 187 2.37 1.12 24.74
C GLY A 187 3.40 1.31 23.61
N GLU A 188 4.02 0.25 23.11
CA GLU A 188 4.86 0.30 21.91
C GLU A 188 4.09 -0.24 20.68
N SER A 189 4.36 0.36 19.52
CA SER A 189 3.75 -0.03 18.24
C SER A 189 4.80 -0.38 17.18
N GLY A 190 4.34 -1.02 16.11
CA GLY A 190 5.19 -1.36 14.95
C GLY A 190 6.17 -2.49 15.20
N PHE A 191 7.16 -2.62 14.32
CA PHE A 191 8.00 -3.82 14.24
C PHE A 191 9.02 -3.95 15.37
N SER A 192 9.49 -2.83 15.93
CA SER A 192 10.44 -2.85 17.04
C SER A 192 9.81 -3.25 18.37
N ALA A 193 8.48 -3.13 18.50
CA ALA A 193 7.72 -3.56 19.68
C ALA A 193 7.58 -5.09 19.77
N LEU A 194 7.80 -5.80 18.65
CA LEU A 194 7.57 -7.24 18.57
C LEU A 194 8.60 -8.04 19.36
N ARG A 195 8.10 -9.08 20.04
CA ARG A 195 8.86 -10.02 20.85
C ARG A 195 8.44 -11.44 20.51
N PHE A 196 9.41 -12.36 20.54
CA PHE A 196 9.22 -13.74 20.10
C PHE A 196 9.98 -14.72 21.00
N ASP A 197 9.41 -15.90 21.19
CA ASP A 197 10.14 -17.05 21.71
C ASP A 197 11.09 -17.59 20.64
N ILE A 198 12.40 -17.54 20.91
CA ILE A 198 13.42 -18.01 19.99
C ILE A 198 13.36 -19.52 19.71
N GLU A 199 12.92 -20.33 20.67
CA GLU A 199 12.87 -21.78 20.52
C GLU A 199 11.77 -22.19 19.55
N GLU A 200 10.63 -21.51 19.55
CA GLU A 200 9.59 -21.75 18.53
C GLU A 200 10.12 -21.41 17.12
N ILE A 201 10.88 -20.32 16.99
CA ILE A 201 11.47 -19.92 15.72
C ILE A 201 12.47 -20.96 15.22
N ARG A 202 13.30 -21.53 16.11
CA ARG A 202 14.25 -22.59 15.74
C ARG A 202 13.55 -23.85 15.27
N LEU A 203 12.46 -24.25 15.93
CA LEU A 203 11.67 -25.43 15.56
C LEU A 203 10.97 -25.30 14.21
N ARG A 204 10.75 -24.07 13.74
CA ARG A 204 10.04 -23.76 12.49
C ARG A 204 10.96 -23.23 11.39
N SER A 205 12.25 -23.11 11.66
CA SER A 205 13.25 -22.82 10.65
C SER A 205 13.45 -24.05 9.75
N PRO A 206 13.61 -23.88 8.44
CA PRO A 206 14.12 -24.93 7.55
C PRO A 206 15.56 -25.32 7.92
#